data_AF-A0A7Y2LU03-F1
#
_entry.id   AF-A0A7Y2LU03-F1
#
_cell.length_a   1.000
_cell.length_b   1.000
_cell.length_c   1.000
_cell.angle_alpha   90.00
_cell.angle_beta   90.00
_cell.angle_gamma   90.00
#
_symmetry.space_group_name_H-M   'P 1'
#
loop_
_entity.id
_entity.type
_entity.pdbx_description
1 polymer ?
#
loop_
_entity_poly.entity_id
_entity_poly.type
_entity_poly.pdbx_seq_one_letter_code
_entity_poly.pdbx_strand_id
1 'polypeptide(L)'
;MSFTLRFSGHETFALRYGWLNKSYNSLDYKEKNEENLVVDLGVGKNMVNSIKYWTEISGLQPLKVSDQKKRYISDITKVIKLHDSYLEKPVSNWLLHYYIQKNYSELTFARWYFNFSNKQFFDKNDLILDLMDWLNTENLKIPALATLQKDFDCFALCYGKKLSKTFKGEDSFISPLNELGLLYHLEANKFKSDFTEQKSLKPEVFLYCLVDFWQTFFKNTSTISVDSILTMPGSPGRLFRINNIGIDFYLNQCSLLDERFFWSDTLGIRSLACKDIQAFDLDNLLEKIYSESE
;
A
#
# COMPACT_ATOMS: atom_id res chain seq x y z
N MET A 1 -17.16 -7.65 9.11
CA MET A 1 -16.40 -6.38 9.21
C MET A 1 -17.28 -5.29 8.60
N SER A 2 -17.27 -4.06 9.10
CA SER A 2 -18.01 -2.97 8.43
C SER A 2 -17.10 -2.31 7.41
N PHE A 3 -17.57 -2.19 6.17
CA PHE A 3 -16.83 -1.53 5.09
C PHE A 3 -17.43 -0.15 4.79
N THR A 4 -16.55 0.84 4.61
CA THR A 4 -16.91 2.14 4.02
C THR A 4 -16.42 2.17 2.59
N LEU A 5 -17.23 2.62 1.64
CA LEU A 5 -16.85 2.69 0.23
C LEU A 5 -16.29 4.07 -0.11
N ARG A 6 -15.10 4.11 -0.73
CA ARG A 6 -14.41 5.35 -1.13
C ARG A 6 -13.92 5.28 -2.57
N PHE A 7 -14.86 5.37 -3.50
CA PHE A 7 -14.57 5.44 -4.93
C PHE A 7 -14.56 6.89 -5.44
N SER A 8 -13.75 7.16 -6.47
CA SER A 8 -13.66 8.43 -7.21
C SER A 8 -13.11 9.66 -6.48
N GLY A 9 -12.48 9.49 -5.32
CA GLY A 9 -11.89 10.61 -4.57
C GLY A 9 -10.59 11.19 -5.18
N HIS A 10 -9.96 10.47 -6.11
CA HIS A 10 -8.68 10.84 -6.74
C HIS A 10 -8.82 11.79 -7.93
N GLU A 11 -10.04 12.18 -8.33
CA GLU A 11 -10.29 13.07 -9.49
C GLU A 11 -9.64 12.56 -10.79
N THR A 12 -9.59 11.22 -10.98
CA THR A 12 -8.90 10.50 -12.08
C THR A 12 -7.37 10.64 -12.14
N PHE A 13 -6.75 11.35 -11.20
CA PHE A 13 -5.29 11.46 -11.14
C PHE A 13 -4.66 10.37 -10.28
N ALA A 14 -3.72 9.64 -10.85
CA ALA A 14 -2.81 8.79 -10.09
C ALA A 14 -1.95 9.60 -9.12
N LEU A 15 -1.49 8.95 -8.05
CA LEU A 15 -0.49 9.52 -7.16
C LEU A 15 0.76 9.88 -7.97
N ARG A 16 1.33 11.08 -7.75
CA ARG A 16 2.56 11.51 -8.43
C ARG A 16 3.70 11.75 -7.46
N TYR A 17 4.93 11.65 -7.97
CA TYR A 17 6.12 12.07 -7.22
C TYR A 17 5.97 13.51 -6.74
N GLY A 18 6.47 13.78 -5.53
CA GLY A 18 6.40 15.09 -4.90
C GLY A 18 5.00 15.52 -4.42
N TRP A 19 3.90 14.82 -4.73
CA TRP A 19 2.58 15.20 -4.20
C TRP A 19 2.48 15.05 -2.70
N LEU A 20 2.98 13.94 -2.16
CA LEU A 20 3.04 13.74 -0.71
C LEU A 20 4.04 14.72 -0.06
N ASN A 21 5.17 15.04 -0.72
CA ASN A 21 6.09 16.10 -0.28
C ASN A 21 5.40 17.45 -0.12
N LYS A 22 4.66 17.89 -1.15
CA LYS A 22 3.88 19.13 -1.13
C LYS A 22 2.90 19.13 0.03
N SER A 23 2.30 17.98 0.33
CA SER A 23 1.40 17.80 1.45
C SER A 23 2.07 17.91 2.81
N TYR A 24 3.24 17.29 2.97
CA TYR A 24 4.03 17.35 4.20
C TYR A 24 4.49 18.77 4.55
N ASN A 25 4.62 19.64 3.54
CA ASN A 25 5.05 21.03 3.69
C ASN A 25 3.88 22.00 3.79
N SER A 26 2.71 21.64 3.26
CA SER A 26 1.48 22.43 3.32
C SER A 26 0.62 21.96 4.49
N LEU A 27 1.12 22.17 5.71
CA LEU A 27 0.56 21.61 6.95
C LEU A 27 -0.77 22.23 7.43
N ASP A 28 -1.39 23.11 6.65
CA ASP A 28 -2.65 23.75 7.07
C ASP A 28 -3.75 23.76 6.01
N TYR A 29 -4.15 22.56 5.59
CA TYR A 29 -5.30 22.38 4.70
C TYR A 29 -6.62 22.87 5.30
N LYS A 30 -6.69 23.10 6.62
CA LYS A 30 -7.90 23.52 7.32
C LYS A 30 -8.01 25.05 7.43
N GLU A 31 -6.91 25.76 7.52
CA GLU A 31 -6.92 27.24 7.58
C GLU A 31 -6.90 27.91 6.20
N LYS A 32 -6.68 27.14 5.12
CA LYS A 32 -6.57 27.68 3.76
C LYS A 32 -7.77 27.34 2.88
N ASN A 33 -8.33 28.36 2.24
CA ASN A 33 -9.33 28.18 1.19
C ASN A 33 -8.70 27.51 -0.05
N GLU A 34 -9.54 27.05 -0.98
CA GLU A 34 -9.06 26.34 -2.18
C GLU A 34 -8.13 27.17 -3.06
N GLU A 35 -8.35 28.48 -3.16
CA GLU A 35 -7.52 29.39 -3.97
C GLU A 35 -6.10 29.50 -3.42
N ASN A 36 -5.96 29.64 -2.10
CA ASN A 36 -4.66 29.65 -1.42
C ASN A 36 -3.93 28.32 -1.63
N LEU A 37 -4.63 27.19 -1.56
CA LEU A 37 -4.04 25.88 -1.78
C LEU A 37 -3.57 25.67 -3.23
N VAL A 38 -4.29 26.22 -4.20
CA VAL A 38 -3.86 26.21 -5.62
C VAL A 38 -2.53 26.95 -5.79
N VAL A 39 -2.40 28.12 -5.15
CA VAL A 39 -1.17 28.93 -5.19
C VAL A 39 -0.03 28.22 -4.46
N ASP A 40 -0.25 27.77 -3.23
CA ASP A 40 0.79 27.16 -2.40
C ASP A 40 1.33 25.85 -2.99
N LEU A 41 0.43 25.00 -3.51
CA LEU A 41 0.82 23.72 -4.10
C LEU A 41 1.30 23.89 -5.55
N GLY A 42 1.02 25.04 -6.18
CA GLY A 42 1.33 25.32 -7.57
C GLY A 42 0.66 24.34 -8.54
N VAL A 43 -0.60 23.97 -8.29
CA VAL A 43 -1.37 23.02 -9.12
C VAL A 43 -2.82 23.45 -9.26
N GLY A 44 -3.51 22.96 -10.30
CA GLY A 44 -4.93 23.26 -10.51
C GLY A 44 -5.85 22.66 -9.44
N LYS A 45 -7.07 23.21 -9.32
CA LYS A 45 -8.07 22.83 -8.30
C LYS A 45 -8.33 21.31 -8.18
N ASN A 46 -8.52 20.61 -9.29
CA ASN A 46 -8.76 19.15 -9.24
C ASN A 46 -7.53 18.37 -8.74
N MET A 47 -6.33 18.85 -9.03
CA MET A 47 -5.11 18.25 -8.49
C MET A 47 -4.97 18.51 -6.99
N VAL A 48 -5.42 19.65 -6.48
CA VAL A 48 -5.48 19.91 -5.02
C VAL A 48 -6.36 18.84 -4.34
N ASN A 49 -7.54 18.56 -4.88
CA ASN A 49 -8.42 17.51 -4.34
C ASN A 49 -7.78 16.12 -4.40
N SER A 50 -7.09 15.81 -5.49
CA SER A 50 -6.38 14.54 -5.62
C SER A 50 -5.21 14.42 -4.63
N ILE A 51 -4.42 15.49 -4.44
CA ILE A 51 -3.35 15.53 -3.41
C ILE A 51 -3.95 15.29 -2.02
N LYS A 52 -5.06 15.94 -1.69
CA LYS A 52 -5.77 15.71 -0.42
C LYS A 52 -6.19 14.25 -0.28
N TYR A 53 -6.79 13.68 -1.32
CA TYR A 53 -7.19 12.27 -1.34
C TYR A 53 -6.00 11.34 -1.07
N TRP A 54 -4.91 11.45 -1.83
CA TRP A 54 -3.73 10.59 -1.69
C TRP A 54 -3.04 10.75 -0.32
N THR A 55 -3.01 11.98 0.19
CA THR A 55 -2.52 12.27 1.54
C THR A 55 -3.34 11.51 2.59
N GLU A 56 -4.67 11.57 2.51
CA GLU A 56 -5.56 10.88 3.46
C GLU A 56 -5.45 9.36 3.34
N ILE A 57 -5.50 8.80 2.12
CA ILE A 57 -5.52 7.34 1.96
C ILE A 57 -4.18 6.68 2.21
N SER A 58 -3.07 7.42 2.04
CA SER A 58 -1.74 6.93 2.42
C SER A 58 -1.57 6.80 3.92
N GLY A 59 -2.38 7.48 4.74
CA GLY A 59 -2.21 7.48 6.19
C GLY A 59 -0.88 8.08 6.67
N LEU A 60 -0.02 8.54 5.76
CA LEU A 60 1.24 9.22 6.06
C LEU A 60 1.00 10.67 6.46
N GLN A 61 -0.21 11.21 6.34
CA GLN A 61 -0.53 12.50 6.96
C GLN A 61 -2.04 12.56 7.24
N PRO A 62 -2.47 12.68 8.50
CA PRO A 62 -3.89 12.75 8.82
C PRO A 62 -4.45 14.12 8.40
N LEU A 63 -5.37 14.14 7.43
CA LEU A 63 -6.10 15.36 7.06
C LEU A 63 -7.30 15.65 8.00
N LYS A 64 -7.84 14.62 8.67
CA LYS A 64 -8.93 14.76 9.63
C LYS A 64 -8.40 14.65 11.06
N VAL A 65 -8.04 15.79 11.64
CA VAL A 65 -8.07 15.95 13.10
C VAL A 65 -9.53 16.21 13.47
N SER A 66 -10.30 15.19 13.84
CA SER A 66 -11.47 15.46 14.68
C SER A 66 -10.95 15.72 16.09
N ASP A 67 -11.42 16.78 16.72
CA ASP A 67 -11.18 17.04 18.14
C ASP A 67 -11.38 15.77 18.95
N GLN A 68 -10.44 15.50 19.86
CA GLN A 68 -10.39 14.36 20.78
C GLN A 68 -9.87 13.02 20.21
N LYS A 69 -8.63 13.00 19.72
CA LYS A 69 -7.56 12.09 20.19
C LYS A 69 -6.28 12.42 19.43
N LYS A 70 -5.16 12.34 20.15
CA LYS A 70 -3.83 12.81 19.74
C LYS A 70 -3.43 12.35 18.33
N ARG A 71 -2.78 13.29 17.63
CA ARG A 71 -1.90 13.16 16.46
C ARG A 71 -1.37 11.74 16.27
N TYR A 72 -1.63 11.16 15.10
CA TYR A 72 -0.68 10.26 14.47
C TYR A 72 -0.25 10.91 13.16
N ILE A 73 0.69 11.86 13.24
CA ILE A 73 1.80 11.76 12.29
C ILE A 73 2.38 10.41 12.68
N SER A 74 2.06 9.35 11.93
CA SER A 74 2.66 8.06 12.18
C SER A 74 4.17 8.27 12.11
N ASP A 75 4.94 7.63 13.00
CA ASP A 75 6.37 7.90 13.08
C ASP A 75 7.07 7.69 11.72
N ILE A 76 6.50 6.83 10.87
CA ILE A 76 6.89 6.70 9.46
C ILE A 76 6.83 7.99 8.63
N THR A 77 5.86 8.88 8.83
CA THR A 77 5.80 10.15 8.13
C THR A 77 7.03 11.00 8.42
N LYS A 78 7.46 11.04 9.68
CA LYS A 78 8.63 11.81 10.09
C LYS A 78 9.88 11.24 9.43
N VAL A 79 10.02 9.91 9.47
CA VAL A 79 11.15 9.20 8.87
C VAL A 79 11.18 9.40 7.34
N ILE A 80 10.06 9.19 6.63
CA ILE A 80 9.98 9.44 5.18
C ILE A 80 10.28 10.91 4.87
N LYS A 81 9.70 11.85 5.61
CA LYS A 81 9.97 13.28 5.39
C LYS A 81 11.44 13.63 5.59
N LEU A 82 12.13 12.98 6.53
CA LEU A 82 13.54 13.22 6.82
C LEU A 82 14.47 12.55 5.79
N HIS A 83 14.20 11.29 5.46
CA HIS A 83 15.13 10.41 4.75
C HIS A 83 14.80 10.16 3.27
N ASP A 84 13.55 10.40 2.86
CA ASP A 84 13.11 10.23 1.46
C ASP A 84 11.83 11.04 1.16
N SER A 85 11.93 12.36 1.28
CA SER A 85 10.75 13.23 1.19
C SER A 85 10.07 13.23 -0.18
N TYR A 86 10.74 12.72 -1.23
CA TYR A 86 10.25 12.66 -2.61
C TYR A 86 9.83 11.26 -3.06
N LEU A 87 10.01 10.23 -2.22
CA LEU A 87 9.67 8.82 -2.49
C LEU A 87 10.50 8.23 -3.66
N GLU A 88 11.80 8.50 -3.63
CA GLU A 88 12.76 8.04 -4.64
C GLU A 88 13.43 6.72 -4.23
N LYS A 89 13.38 6.34 -2.95
CA LYS A 89 13.96 5.09 -2.44
C LYS A 89 12.95 3.94 -2.62
N PRO A 90 13.37 2.78 -3.15
CA PRO A 90 12.50 1.61 -3.29
C PRO A 90 11.84 1.16 -1.97
N VAL A 91 12.55 1.28 -0.84
CA VAL A 91 12.01 0.94 0.49
C VAL A 91 10.80 1.81 0.85
N SER A 92 10.82 3.08 0.49
CA SER A 92 9.73 4.04 0.74
C SER A 92 8.53 3.74 -0.15
N ASN A 93 8.75 3.29 -1.39
CA ASN A 93 7.67 2.89 -2.30
C ASN A 93 6.93 1.64 -1.78
N TRP A 94 7.66 0.65 -1.25
CA TRP A 94 7.05 -0.54 -0.63
C TRP A 94 6.26 -0.20 0.64
N LEU A 95 6.84 0.62 1.52
CA LEU A 95 6.16 1.11 2.72
C LEU A 95 4.92 1.92 2.36
N LEU A 96 5.01 2.83 1.39
CA LEU A 96 3.87 3.62 0.92
C LEU A 96 2.73 2.73 0.42
N HIS A 97 3.05 1.72 -0.39
CA HIS A 97 2.06 0.74 -0.82
C HIS A 97 1.40 0.06 0.39
N TYR A 98 2.19 -0.46 1.33
CA TYR A 98 1.68 -1.10 2.55
C TYR A 98 0.71 -0.19 3.30
N TYR A 99 1.09 1.06 3.57
CA TYR A 99 0.23 2.00 4.30
C TYR A 99 -1.05 2.38 3.57
N ILE A 100 -1.00 2.54 2.24
CA ILE A 100 -2.22 2.76 1.46
C ILE A 100 -3.14 1.53 1.56
N GLN A 101 -2.61 0.32 1.43
CA GLN A 101 -3.44 -0.88 1.29
C GLN A 101 -3.84 -1.56 2.61
N LYS A 102 -3.12 -1.34 3.71
CA LYS A 102 -3.37 -2.02 5.00
C LYS A 102 -4.69 -1.63 5.66
N ASN A 103 -5.24 -0.44 5.35
CA ASN A 103 -6.59 -0.09 5.77
C ASN A 103 -7.62 -0.64 4.77
N TYR A 104 -7.95 -1.92 4.90
CA TYR A 104 -8.94 -2.58 4.05
C TYR A 104 -10.39 -2.43 4.51
N SER A 105 -10.66 -1.61 5.55
CA SER A 105 -12.02 -1.28 5.99
C SER A 105 -12.65 -0.13 5.19
N GLU A 106 -11.83 0.79 4.68
CA GLU A 106 -12.26 1.83 3.72
C GLU A 106 -11.89 1.37 2.31
N LEU A 107 -12.85 0.79 1.59
CA LEU A 107 -12.61 0.17 0.29
C LEU A 107 -12.41 1.19 -0.82
N THR A 108 -11.24 1.11 -1.45
CA THR A 108 -10.95 1.65 -2.78
C THR A 108 -10.78 0.47 -3.75
N PHE A 109 -10.70 0.73 -5.05
CA PHE A 109 -10.45 -0.34 -6.03
C PHE A 109 -9.14 -1.10 -5.74
N ALA A 110 -8.06 -0.36 -5.47
CA ALA A 110 -6.76 -0.95 -5.14
C ALA A 110 -6.79 -1.76 -3.84
N ARG A 111 -7.41 -1.23 -2.78
CA ARG A 111 -7.53 -1.94 -1.50
C ARG A 111 -8.31 -3.23 -1.65
N TRP A 112 -9.41 -3.23 -2.43
CA TRP A 112 -10.12 -4.46 -2.73
C TRP A 112 -9.23 -5.45 -3.47
N TYR A 113 -8.57 -5.00 -4.54
CA TYR A 113 -7.76 -5.87 -5.39
C TYR A 113 -6.63 -6.54 -4.60
N PHE A 114 -5.84 -5.77 -3.86
CA PHE A 114 -4.70 -6.31 -3.11
C PHE A 114 -5.10 -7.14 -1.89
N ASN A 115 -6.25 -6.87 -1.25
CA ASN A 115 -6.65 -7.61 -0.05
C ASN A 115 -7.53 -8.83 -0.31
N PHE A 116 -8.35 -8.81 -1.37
CA PHE A 116 -9.40 -9.82 -1.58
C PHE A 116 -9.35 -10.53 -2.93
N SER A 117 -8.74 -9.94 -3.97
CA SER A 117 -8.61 -10.61 -5.27
C SER A 117 -7.39 -11.53 -5.32
N ASN A 118 -7.54 -12.68 -5.99
CA ASN A 118 -6.45 -13.60 -6.35
C ASN A 118 -6.15 -13.57 -7.86
N LYS A 119 -6.84 -12.71 -8.62
CA LYS A 119 -6.76 -12.70 -10.08
C LYS A 119 -5.41 -12.18 -10.55
N GLN A 120 -4.75 -12.94 -11.42
CA GLN A 120 -3.42 -12.60 -11.94
C GLN A 120 -3.46 -12.12 -13.39
N PHE A 121 -4.44 -12.57 -14.18
CA PHE A 121 -4.66 -12.15 -15.56
C PHE A 121 -6.11 -11.71 -15.71
N PHE A 122 -6.33 -10.54 -16.24
CA PHE A 122 -7.66 -9.96 -16.38
C PHE A 122 -7.68 -8.86 -17.43
N ASP A 123 -8.87 -8.54 -17.92
CA ASP A 123 -9.13 -7.26 -18.55
C ASP A 123 -9.89 -6.32 -17.61
N LYS A 124 -10.06 -5.06 -18.03
CA LYS A 124 -10.74 -4.03 -17.24
C LYS A 124 -12.16 -4.41 -16.87
N ASN A 125 -12.96 -4.88 -17.83
CA ASN A 125 -14.38 -5.15 -17.60
C ASN A 125 -14.55 -6.36 -16.69
N ASP A 126 -13.76 -7.40 -16.95
CA ASP A 126 -13.70 -8.63 -16.18
C ASP A 126 -13.36 -8.37 -14.71
N LEU A 127 -12.34 -7.56 -14.41
CA LEU A 127 -11.99 -7.25 -13.01
C LEU A 127 -13.05 -6.35 -12.33
N ILE A 128 -13.72 -5.46 -13.07
CA ILE A 128 -14.81 -4.65 -12.52
C ILE A 128 -16.01 -5.53 -12.15
N LEU A 129 -16.35 -6.52 -12.98
CA LEU A 129 -17.41 -7.49 -12.67
C LEU A 129 -17.09 -8.29 -11.40
N ASP A 130 -15.85 -8.78 -11.25
CA ASP A 130 -15.44 -9.46 -10.01
C ASP A 130 -15.61 -8.58 -8.77
N LEU A 131 -15.30 -7.28 -8.87
CA LEU A 131 -15.50 -6.33 -7.76
C LEU A 131 -16.99 -6.16 -7.46
N MET A 132 -17.83 -6.01 -8.48
CA MET A 132 -19.28 -5.86 -8.30
C MET A 132 -19.89 -7.11 -7.64
N ASP A 133 -19.47 -8.30 -8.06
CA ASP A 133 -19.92 -9.58 -7.49
C ASP A 133 -19.46 -9.75 -6.05
N TRP A 134 -18.21 -9.37 -5.75
CA TRP A 134 -17.69 -9.36 -4.38
C TRP A 134 -18.45 -8.38 -3.48
N LEU A 135 -18.69 -7.15 -3.94
CA LEU A 135 -19.48 -6.15 -3.21
C LEU A 135 -20.90 -6.67 -2.93
N ASN A 136 -21.52 -7.35 -3.89
CA ASN A 136 -22.85 -7.94 -3.73
C ASN A 136 -22.85 -9.07 -2.67
N THR A 137 -21.82 -9.93 -2.67
CA THR A 137 -21.66 -10.99 -1.67
C THR A 137 -21.47 -10.43 -0.26
N GLU A 138 -20.77 -9.31 -0.13
CA GLU A 138 -20.61 -8.57 1.14
C GLU A 138 -21.82 -7.69 1.50
N ASN A 139 -22.91 -7.75 0.72
CA ASN A 139 -24.13 -6.93 0.89
C ASN A 139 -23.85 -5.40 0.91
N LEU A 140 -22.90 -4.96 0.10
CA LEU A 140 -22.51 -3.55 -0.04
C LEU A 140 -23.18 -2.92 -1.26
N LYS A 141 -23.46 -1.61 -1.18
CA LYS A 141 -24.02 -0.87 -2.31
C LYS A 141 -23.03 -0.82 -3.47
N ILE A 142 -23.44 -1.32 -4.62
CA ILE A 142 -22.63 -1.28 -5.85
C ILE A 142 -22.60 0.17 -6.39
N PRO A 143 -21.41 0.79 -6.55
CA PRO A 143 -21.28 2.10 -7.19
C PRO A 143 -21.68 2.07 -8.67
N ALA A 144 -21.88 3.25 -9.26
CA ALA A 144 -22.14 3.34 -10.70
C ALA A 144 -20.98 2.76 -11.51
N LEU A 145 -21.28 2.08 -12.62
CA LEU A 145 -20.25 1.47 -13.48
C LEU A 145 -19.18 2.47 -13.91
N ALA A 146 -19.58 3.69 -14.29
CA ALA A 146 -18.65 4.75 -14.68
C ALA A 146 -17.69 5.17 -13.55
N THR A 147 -18.13 5.10 -12.29
CA THR A 147 -17.27 5.33 -11.12
C THR A 147 -16.23 4.21 -11.01
N LEU A 148 -16.66 2.95 -11.04
CA LEU A 148 -15.73 1.80 -10.97
C LEU A 148 -14.72 1.79 -12.12
N GLN A 149 -15.14 2.19 -13.33
CA GLN A 149 -14.26 2.33 -14.48
C GLN A 149 -13.17 3.40 -14.26
N LYS A 150 -13.52 4.57 -13.70
CA LYS A 150 -12.56 5.63 -13.37
C LYS A 150 -11.59 5.21 -12.27
N ASP A 151 -12.07 4.50 -11.26
CA ASP A 151 -11.23 3.99 -10.18
C ASP A 151 -10.28 2.89 -10.67
N PHE A 152 -10.74 2.00 -11.56
CA PHE A 152 -9.87 1.05 -12.24
C PHE A 152 -8.78 1.77 -13.04
N ASP A 153 -9.13 2.79 -13.83
CA ASP A 153 -8.16 3.53 -14.64
C ASP A 153 -7.09 4.19 -13.76
N CYS A 154 -7.51 4.78 -12.64
CA CYS A 154 -6.58 5.35 -11.68
C CYS A 154 -5.68 4.30 -11.02
N PHE A 155 -6.22 3.13 -10.66
CA PHE A 155 -5.45 1.99 -10.16
C PHE A 155 -4.40 1.54 -11.19
N ALA A 156 -4.80 1.38 -12.45
CA ALA A 156 -3.93 0.98 -13.55
C ALA A 156 -2.85 2.03 -13.85
N LEU A 157 -3.15 3.32 -13.71
CA LEU A 157 -2.17 4.41 -13.82
C LEU A 157 -1.19 4.44 -12.65
N CYS A 158 -1.64 4.10 -11.42
CA CYS A 158 -0.77 4.08 -10.25
C CYS A 158 0.25 2.94 -10.29
N TYR A 159 -0.17 1.74 -10.69
CA TYR A 159 0.64 0.52 -10.56
C TYR A 159 1.16 -0.05 -11.87
N GLY A 160 0.50 0.27 -12.99
CA GLY A 160 0.69 -0.46 -14.23
C GLY A 160 1.97 -0.08 -14.97
N LYS A 161 2.90 -1.03 -15.03
CA LYS A 161 4.13 -0.93 -15.81
C LYS A 161 3.94 -1.45 -17.23
N LYS A 162 4.37 -0.69 -18.24
CA LYS A 162 4.38 -1.17 -19.64
C LYS A 162 5.65 -1.99 -19.89
N LEU A 163 5.52 -3.18 -20.47
CA LEU A 163 6.67 -4.07 -20.76
C LEU A 163 7.44 -3.69 -22.04
N SER A 164 6.90 -2.79 -22.86
CA SER A 164 7.50 -2.39 -24.14
C SER A 164 8.67 -1.40 -23.97
N LYS A 165 9.84 -1.75 -24.52
CA LYS A 165 11.05 -0.89 -24.55
C LYS A 165 10.90 0.36 -25.43
N THR A 166 9.93 0.41 -26.35
CA THR A 166 9.74 1.53 -27.29
C THR A 166 8.94 2.68 -26.72
N PHE A 167 8.27 2.51 -25.58
CA PHE A 167 7.47 3.56 -24.95
C PHE A 167 8.26 4.27 -23.84
N LYS A 168 9.33 4.98 -24.22
CA LYS A 168 9.94 6.02 -23.38
C LYS A 168 9.18 7.34 -23.55
N GLY A 169 7.90 7.35 -23.21
CA GLY A 169 7.14 8.59 -23.06
C GLY A 169 7.28 9.12 -21.64
N GLU A 170 7.18 10.44 -21.46
CA GLU A 170 7.16 11.10 -20.14
C GLU A 170 6.10 10.51 -19.19
N ASP A 171 5.05 9.87 -19.73
CA ASP A 171 3.98 9.18 -18.99
C ASP A 171 4.39 7.83 -18.34
N SER A 172 5.62 7.35 -18.51
CA SER A 172 6.07 6.05 -17.96
C SER A 172 6.43 6.09 -16.46
N PHE A 173 6.49 7.27 -15.85
CA PHE A 173 6.88 7.49 -14.45
C PHE A 173 5.90 8.38 -13.69
N ILE A 174 4.59 8.14 -13.89
CA ILE A 174 3.56 8.98 -13.26
C ILE A 174 3.54 8.80 -11.75
N SER A 175 3.72 7.57 -11.25
CA SER A 175 3.52 7.21 -9.84
C SER A 175 4.70 6.40 -9.26
N PRO A 176 5.11 6.66 -8.01
CA PRO A 176 6.10 5.84 -7.30
C PRO A 176 5.68 4.36 -7.17
N LEU A 177 4.38 4.09 -7.19
CA LEU A 177 3.83 2.73 -7.04
C LEU A 177 4.05 1.85 -8.28
N ASN A 178 4.40 2.43 -9.44
CA ASN A 178 4.69 1.69 -10.66
C ASN A 178 6.00 0.90 -10.54
N GLU A 179 6.97 1.44 -9.81
CA GLU A 179 8.30 0.83 -9.64
C GLU A 179 8.25 -0.54 -8.96
N LEU A 180 7.21 -0.77 -8.15
CA LEU A 180 6.99 -2.02 -7.42
C LEU A 180 6.79 -3.22 -8.35
N GLY A 181 6.36 -2.99 -9.60
CA GLY A 181 6.12 -4.07 -10.56
C GLY A 181 5.00 -5.03 -10.13
N LEU A 182 4.01 -4.51 -9.40
CA LEU A 182 2.83 -5.28 -8.95
C LEU A 182 1.74 -5.41 -10.01
N LEU A 183 1.78 -4.60 -11.08
CA LEU A 183 0.83 -4.64 -12.19
C LEU A 183 1.56 -4.35 -13.50
N TYR A 184 1.26 -5.13 -14.55
CA TYR A 184 1.84 -4.96 -15.89
C TYR A 184 0.74 -4.82 -16.93
N HIS A 185 0.93 -3.87 -17.85
CA HIS A 185 0.13 -3.74 -19.07
C HIS A 185 0.70 -4.69 -20.13
N LEU A 186 -0.10 -5.68 -20.56
CA LEU A 186 0.26 -6.60 -21.64
C LEU A 186 -0.16 -6.03 -23.00
N GLU A 187 -1.43 -5.64 -23.11
CA GLU A 187 -2.08 -5.06 -24.30
C GLU A 187 -3.04 -3.95 -23.86
N ALA A 188 -3.72 -3.28 -24.81
CA ALA A 188 -4.55 -2.09 -24.55
C ALA A 188 -5.50 -2.20 -23.34
N ASN A 189 -6.07 -3.39 -23.09
CA ASN A 189 -6.98 -3.64 -21.97
C ASN A 189 -6.64 -4.91 -21.17
N LYS A 190 -5.48 -5.53 -21.40
CA LYS A 190 -5.10 -6.77 -20.70
C LYS A 190 -3.98 -6.52 -19.73
N PHE A 191 -4.16 -7.03 -18.52
CA PHE A 191 -3.29 -6.78 -17.38
C PHE A 191 -2.79 -8.08 -16.77
N LYS A 192 -1.62 -7.98 -16.16
CA LYS A 192 -0.97 -9.09 -15.46
C LYS A 192 -0.44 -8.63 -14.10
N SER A 193 -0.65 -9.43 -13.06
CA SER A 193 -0.25 -9.13 -11.70
C SER A 193 0.02 -10.46 -10.98
N ASP A 194 1.27 -10.90 -11.02
CA ASP A 194 1.65 -12.23 -10.51
C ASP A 194 1.84 -12.24 -8.99
N PHE A 195 1.77 -13.44 -8.41
CA PHE A 195 2.44 -13.71 -7.13
C PHE A 195 3.90 -14.07 -7.40
N THR A 196 4.85 -13.32 -6.83
CA THR A 196 6.29 -13.52 -7.09
C THR A 196 7.09 -13.61 -5.80
N GLU A 197 8.38 -13.86 -5.91
CA GLU A 197 9.29 -13.80 -4.77
C GLU A 197 9.53 -12.37 -4.27
N GLN A 198 9.13 -11.34 -5.04
CA GLN A 198 9.33 -9.92 -4.76
C GLN A 198 10.78 -9.53 -4.45
N LYS A 199 11.74 -9.98 -5.28
CA LYS A 199 13.20 -9.79 -5.06
C LYS A 199 13.67 -8.34 -4.80
N SER A 200 12.90 -7.32 -5.19
CA SER A 200 13.19 -5.91 -4.91
C SER A 200 12.73 -5.43 -3.53
N LEU A 201 11.90 -6.19 -2.81
CA LEU A 201 11.47 -5.91 -1.45
C LEU A 201 12.55 -6.38 -0.46
N LYS A 202 13.13 -5.45 0.29
CA LYS A 202 14.12 -5.73 1.32
C LYS A 202 13.49 -6.51 2.49
N PRO A 203 14.18 -7.52 3.08
CA PRO A 203 13.65 -8.28 4.20
C PRO A 203 13.29 -7.44 5.43
N GLU A 204 14.00 -6.36 5.71
CA GLU A 204 13.73 -5.45 6.82
C GLU A 204 12.39 -4.72 6.65
N VAL A 205 12.06 -4.32 5.41
CA VAL A 205 10.75 -3.71 5.09
C VAL A 205 9.62 -4.73 5.25
N PHE A 206 9.85 -5.97 4.81
CA PHE A 206 8.89 -7.05 5.03
C PHE A 206 8.68 -7.30 6.53
N LEU A 207 9.76 -7.38 7.32
CA LEU A 207 9.71 -7.57 8.76
C LEU A 207 8.92 -6.44 9.45
N TYR A 208 9.18 -5.19 9.09
CA TYR A 208 8.43 -4.04 9.61
C TYR A 208 6.93 -4.20 9.39
N CYS A 209 6.53 -4.50 8.15
CA CYS A 209 5.11 -4.66 7.80
C CYS A 209 4.47 -5.90 8.45
N LEU A 210 5.26 -6.97 8.64
CA LEU A 210 4.80 -8.17 9.34
C LEU A 210 4.55 -7.89 10.82
N VAL A 211 5.47 -7.16 11.48
CA VAL A 211 5.32 -6.78 12.89
C VAL A 211 4.14 -5.82 13.06
N ASP A 212 3.98 -4.79 12.22
CA ASP A 212 2.81 -3.89 12.27
C ASP A 212 1.49 -4.65 12.13
N PHE A 213 1.43 -5.59 11.17
CA PHE A 213 0.27 -6.47 11.00
C PHE A 213 0.02 -7.36 12.22
N TRP A 214 1.07 -8.01 12.74
CA TRP A 214 0.98 -8.93 13.88
C TRP A 214 0.56 -8.18 15.16
N GLN A 215 1.18 -7.05 15.44
CA GLN A 215 0.82 -6.20 16.57
C GLN A 215 -0.59 -5.63 16.44
N THR A 216 -1.14 -5.49 15.24
CA THR A 216 -2.50 -5.00 15.05
C THR A 216 -3.55 -6.10 15.27
N PHE A 217 -3.37 -7.27 14.65
CA PHE A 217 -4.41 -8.30 14.55
C PHE A 217 -4.19 -9.53 15.45
N PHE A 218 -2.98 -9.72 15.94
CA PHE A 218 -2.51 -10.94 16.61
C PHE A 218 -1.81 -10.63 17.95
N LYS A 219 -2.31 -9.60 18.66
CA LYS A 219 -1.66 -9.02 19.86
C LYS A 219 -1.26 -10.02 20.95
N ASN A 220 -2.05 -11.08 21.10
CA ASN A 220 -1.92 -12.06 22.17
C ASN A 220 -1.37 -13.41 21.69
N THR A 221 -0.91 -13.51 20.44
CA THR A 221 -0.38 -14.77 19.90
C THR A 221 1.11 -14.65 19.64
N SER A 222 1.86 -15.58 20.21
CA SER A 222 3.32 -15.68 20.01
C SER A 222 3.70 -16.35 18.69
N THR A 223 2.72 -16.87 17.94
CA THR A 223 2.93 -17.56 16.67
C THR A 223 1.89 -17.11 15.66
N ILE A 224 2.29 -17.02 14.39
CA ILE A 224 1.42 -16.79 13.24
C ILE A 224 1.71 -17.84 12.16
N SER A 225 0.66 -18.35 11.50
CA SER A 225 0.81 -19.32 10.41
C SER A 225 1.22 -18.61 9.11
N VAL A 226 1.92 -19.33 8.22
CA VAL A 226 2.22 -18.82 6.88
C VAL A 226 0.95 -18.50 6.09
N ASP A 227 -0.09 -19.31 6.25
CA ASP A 227 -1.37 -19.08 5.59
C ASP A 227 -1.96 -17.72 5.98
N SER A 228 -1.94 -17.37 7.28
CA SER A 228 -2.37 -16.05 7.73
C SER A 228 -1.53 -14.91 7.15
N ILE A 229 -0.21 -15.10 7.02
CA ILE A 229 0.69 -14.09 6.44
C ILE A 229 0.51 -13.93 4.92
N LEU A 230 0.14 -15.00 4.21
CA LEU A 230 -0.05 -14.99 2.75
C LEU A 230 -1.44 -14.53 2.33
N THR A 231 -2.48 -14.88 3.09
CA THR A 231 -3.86 -14.84 2.59
C THR A 231 -4.74 -13.79 3.26
N MET A 232 -4.47 -13.43 4.53
CA MET A 232 -5.36 -12.54 5.26
C MET A 232 -5.30 -11.10 4.72
N PRO A 233 -6.44 -10.39 4.65
CA PRO A 233 -6.45 -8.96 4.40
C PRO A 233 -5.52 -8.21 5.36
N GLY A 234 -4.75 -7.27 4.82
CA GLY A 234 -3.76 -6.46 5.53
C GLY A 234 -2.40 -7.14 5.75
N SER A 235 -2.29 -8.45 5.49
CA SER A 235 -1.02 -9.16 5.67
C SER A 235 -0.01 -8.78 4.59
N PRO A 236 1.30 -8.70 4.92
CA PRO A 236 2.32 -8.30 3.95
C PRO A 236 2.44 -9.30 2.78
N GLY A 237 2.25 -10.60 3.01
CA GLY A 237 2.29 -11.59 1.93
C GLY A 237 1.18 -11.36 0.90
N ARG A 238 -0.02 -11.00 1.37
CA ARG A 238 -1.15 -10.65 0.50
C ARG A 238 -0.92 -9.35 -0.24
N LEU A 239 -0.59 -8.28 0.49
CA LEU A 239 -0.43 -6.93 -0.07
C LEU A 239 0.70 -6.86 -1.09
N PHE A 240 1.85 -7.44 -0.77
CA PHE A 240 3.00 -7.48 -1.67
C PHE A 240 2.91 -8.58 -2.74
N ARG A 241 1.83 -9.38 -2.77
CA ARG A 241 1.64 -10.49 -3.71
C ARG A 241 2.84 -11.45 -3.72
N ILE A 242 3.19 -11.96 -2.54
CA ILE A 242 4.30 -12.87 -2.35
C ILE A 242 3.84 -14.31 -2.60
N ASN A 243 4.64 -15.10 -3.31
CA ASN A 243 4.39 -16.53 -3.52
C ASN A 243 4.97 -17.39 -2.38
N ASN A 244 4.72 -18.70 -2.39
CA ASN A 244 5.21 -19.61 -1.35
C ASN A 244 6.74 -19.62 -1.19
N ILE A 245 7.50 -19.49 -2.29
CA ILE A 245 8.96 -19.49 -2.25
C ILE A 245 9.47 -18.20 -1.60
N GLY A 246 8.89 -17.06 -1.99
CA GLY A 246 9.25 -15.75 -1.44
C GLY A 246 8.95 -15.66 0.05
N ILE A 247 7.80 -16.17 0.50
CA ILE A 247 7.46 -16.09 1.93
C ILE A 247 8.40 -16.94 2.79
N ASP A 248 8.77 -18.14 2.34
CA ASP A 248 9.72 -18.99 3.07
C ASP A 248 11.10 -18.29 3.17
N PHE A 249 11.54 -17.62 2.10
CA PHE A 249 12.73 -16.76 2.12
C PHE A 249 12.60 -15.64 3.16
N TYR A 250 11.52 -14.84 3.11
CA TYR A 250 11.35 -13.70 4.01
C TYR A 250 11.25 -14.11 5.49
N LEU A 251 10.54 -15.19 5.82
CA LEU A 251 10.40 -15.65 7.20
C LEU A 251 11.72 -16.20 7.75
N ASN A 252 12.52 -16.86 6.91
CA ASN A 252 13.89 -17.22 7.26
C ASN A 252 14.73 -15.96 7.52
N GLN A 253 14.69 -14.96 6.62
CA GLN A 253 15.41 -13.70 6.82
C GLN A 253 14.98 -12.97 8.10
N CYS A 254 13.69 -12.96 8.45
CA CYS A 254 13.21 -12.38 9.71
C CYS A 254 13.88 -13.01 10.94
N SER A 255 14.08 -14.34 10.92
CA SER A 255 14.75 -15.08 12.01
C SER A 255 16.26 -14.82 12.07
N LEU A 256 16.88 -14.41 10.95
CA LEU A 256 18.29 -14.01 10.89
C LEU A 256 18.50 -12.55 11.29
N LEU A 257 17.53 -11.68 10.99
CA LEU A 257 17.59 -10.25 11.29
C LEU A 257 17.42 -9.95 12.78
N ASP A 258 16.62 -10.75 13.49
CA ASP A 258 16.35 -10.55 14.91
C ASP A 258 16.04 -11.89 15.61
N GLU A 259 16.80 -12.18 16.66
CA GLU A 259 16.75 -13.44 17.44
C GLU A 259 15.41 -13.71 18.14
N ARG A 260 14.51 -12.71 18.19
CA ARG A 260 13.15 -12.91 18.72
C ARG A 260 12.29 -13.75 17.80
N PHE A 261 12.61 -13.83 16.51
CA PHE A 261 11.82 -14.58 15.54
C PHE A 261 12.36 -15.99 15.29
N PHE A 262 11.46 -16.95 15.24
CA PHE A 262 11.76 -18.36 15.02
C PHE A 262 10.89 -18.92 13.92
N TRP A 263 11.48 -19.11 12.75
CA TRP A 263 10.85 -19.77 11.61
C TRP A 263 10.85 -21.29 11.80
N SER A 264 9.69 -21.92 11.59
CA SER A 264 9.53 -23.37 11.68
C SER A 264 8.72 -23.91 10.50
N ASP A 265 9.26 -24.94 9.87
CA ASP A 265 8.56 -25.82 8.93
C ASP A 265 8.74 -27.26 9.39
N THR A 266 7.69 -27.85 9.98
CA THR A 266 7.76 -29.20 10.51
C THR A 266 6.45 -29.93 10.23
N LEU A 267 6.54 -31.10 9.60
CA LEU A 267 5.40 -31.96 9.27
C LEU A 267 4.29 -31.22 8.48
N GLY A 268 4.67 -30.24 7.64
CA GLY A 268 3.74 -29.44 6.85
C GLY A 268 3.08 -28.28 7.59
N ILE A 269 3.36 -28.11 8.88
CA ILE A 269 2.93 -26.94 9.66
C ILE A 269 4.03 -25.90 9.59
N ARG A 270 3.72 -24.83 8.84
CA ARG A 270 4.61 -23.69 8.61
C ARG A 270 4.15 -22.49 9.41
N SER A 271 5.04 -21.95 10.25
CA SER A 271 4.72 -20.82 11.12
C SER A 271 5.97 -20.03 11.53
N LEU A 272 5.77 -18.75 11.83
CA LEU A 272 6.76 -17.90 12.47
C LEU A 272 6.33 -17.67 13.92
N ALA A 273 7.23 -17.87 14.88
CA ALA A 273 7.05 -17.48 16.27
C ALA A 273 7.84 -16.21 16.58
N CYS A 274 7.37 -15.41 17.53
CA CYS A 274 8.06 -14.21 18.01
C CYS A 274 8.01 -14.15 19.55
N LYS A 275 9.18 -13.94 20.16
CA LYS A 275 9.28 -13.65 21.59
C LYS A 275 8.93 -12.17 21.84
N ASP A 276 7.79 -11.95 22.48
CA ASP A 276 7.30 -10.62 22.86
C ASP A 276 7.11 -9.66 21.67
N ILE A 277 6.20 -10.04 20.76
CA ILE A 277 5.87 -9.24 19.58
C ILE A 277 5.37 -7.83 19.93
N GLN A 278 4.75 -7.64 21.10
CA GLN A 278 4.21 -6.34 21.53
C GLN A 278 5.31 -5.37 21.95
N ALA A 279 6.44 -5.86 22.47
CA ALA A 279 7.59 -5.02 22.80
C ALA A 279 8.51 -4.74 21.59
N PHE A 280 8.18 -5.23 20.40
CA PHE A 280 8.99 -4.97 19.21
C PHE A 280 8.89 -3.50 18.79
N ASP A 281 10.03 -2.81 18.83
CA ASP A 281 10.15 -1.40 18.47
C ASP A 281 10.19 -1.22 16.94
N LEU A 282 9.04 -0.86 16.38
CA LEU A 282 8.90 -0.55 14.96
C LEU A 282 9.66 0.72 14.54
N ASP A 283 9.78 1.71 15.42
CA ASP A 283 10.41 2.99 15.09
C ASP A 283 11.91 2.82 14.91
N ASN A 284 12.55 2.07 15.80
CA ASN A 284 13.96 1.74 15.68
C ASN A 284 14.26 0.89 14.43
N LEU A 285 13.41 -0.10 14.13
CA LEU A 285 13.56 -0.88 12.89
C LEU A 285 13.42 0.01 11.65
N LEU A 286 12.50 0.97 11.68
CA LEU A 286 12.29 1.88 10.58
C LEU A 286 13.49 2.81 10.36
N GLU A 287 14.06 3.40 11.40
CA GLU A 287 15.29 4.19 11.29
C GLU A 287 16.45 3.35 10.72
N LYS A 288 16.58 2.09 11.18
CA LYS A 288 17.58 1.15 10.63
C LYS A 288 17.40 0.93 9.12
N ILE A 289 16.17 0.68 8.67
CA ILE A 289 15.83 0.51 7.24
C ILE A 289 16.37 1.68 6.41
N TYR A 290 16.18 2.92 6.87
CA TYR A 290 16.62 4.10 6.13
C TYR A 290 18.12 4.36 6.22
N SER A 291 18.76 4.04 7.36
CA SER A 291 20.22 4.17 7.52
C SER A 291 21.03 3.20 6.65
N GLU A 292 20.49 1.99 6.38
CA GLU A 292 21.13 0.96 5.54
C GLU A 292 20.67 1.03 4.07
N SER A 293 19.92 2.09 3.71
CA SER A 293 19.39 2.31 2.35
C SER A 293 20.06 3.49 1.64
N GLU A 294 21.17 3.99 2.16
CA GLU A 294 22.15 4.85 1.46
C GLU A 294 23.17 4.02 0.68
#